data_AF-A0AAV4ZFN8-F1
#
_entry.id   AF-A0AAV4ZFN8-F1
#
_cell.length_a   1.000
_cell.length_b   1.000
_cell.length_c   1.000
_cell.angle_alpha   90.00
_cell.angle_beta   90.00
_cell.angle_gamma   90.00
#
_symmetry.space_group_name_H-M   'P 1'
#
loop_
_entity.id
_entity.type
_entity.pdbx_description
1 polymer ?
#
loop_
_entity_poly.entity_id
_entity_poly.type
_entity_poly.pdbx_seq_one_letter_code
_entity_poly.pdbx_strand_id
1 'polypeptide(L)'
;MRSFARFIAAVMKAAMAAMAAAPRMVWDGARWVARAVTAPPSGVAAAQAEAMAEIEAAAQEDVAAQAKPVAAPADVQTAWGRAAVAHLAPLPGQTPAATACLDDAARRYLDRLSPEQALKLASLEPRHVGAHLLGDRPLAALPRPLTMAEWRKEEAERLAAAAKPRPRPDAEPQRGRRDASHRPSPAFAAA
;
A
#
# COMPACT_ATOMS: atom_id res chain seq x y z
N MET A 1 6.31 49.12 -37.68
CA MET A 1 5.54 48.18 -38.53
C MET A 1 6.37 47.04 -39.16
N ARG A 2 7.65 47.22 -39.53
CA ARG A 2 8.49 46.16 -40.14
C ARG A 2 8.75 44.92 -39.24
N SER A 3 8.78 45.06 -37.91
CA SER A 3 8.98 43.92 -37.00
C SER A 3 7.74 43.04 -36.82
N PHE A 4 6.54 43.61 -36.92
CA PHE A 4 5.30 42.86 -36.76
C PHE A 4 5.03 41.96 -37.98
N ALA A 5 5.30 42.48 -39.19
CA ALA A 5 5.26 41.70 -40.43
C ALA A 5 6.26 40.53 -40.44
N ARG A 6 7.45 40.71 -39.83
CA ARG A 6 8.46 39.64 -39.68
C ARG A 6 8.04 38.57 -38.68
N PHE A 7 7.39 38.96 -37.59
CA PHE A 7 6.85 38.02 -36.60
C PHE A 7 5.73 37.16 -37.20
N ILE A 8 4.76 37.78 -37.88
CA ILE A 8 3.68 37.05 -38.56
C ILE A 8 4.25 36.10 -39.63
N ALA A 9 5.25 36.55 -40.41
CA ALA A 9 5.91 35.69 -41.39
C ALA A 9 6.64 34.50 -40.74
N ALA A 10 7.26 34.69 -39.57
CA ALA A 10 7.92 33.61 -38.83
C ALA A 10 6.91 32.59 -38.28
N VAL A 11 5.79 33.05 -37.72
CA VAL A 11 4.71 32.18 -37.21
C VAL A 11 4.04 31.40 -38.35
N MET A 12 3.72 32.05 -39.46
CA MET A 12 3.16 31.39 -40.64
C MET A 12 4.10 30.34 -41.24
N LYS A 13 5.40 30.62 -41.26
CA LYS A 13 6.41 29.67 -41.76
C LYS A 13 6.58 28.48 -40.81
N ALA A 14 6.50 28.69 -39.50
CA ALA A 14 6.52 27.62 -38.50
C ALA A 14 5.26 26.74 -38.57
N ALA A 15 4.08 27.34 -38.76
CA ALA A 15 2.82 26.61 -38.90
C ALA A 15 2.79 25.74 -40.18
N MET A 16 3.27 26.28 -41.30
CA MET A 16 3.39 25.52 -42.55
C MET A 16 4.40 24.37 -42.44
N ALA A 17 5.52 24.57 -41.74
CA ALA A 17 6.51 23.52 -41.48
C ALA A 17 5.95 22.40 -40.56
N ALA A 18 5.11 22.76 -39.58
CA ALA A 18 4.46 21.80 -38.69
C ALA A 18 3.42 20.93 -39.44
N MET A 19 2.66 21.51 -40.38
CA MET A 19 1.72 20.74 -41.21
C MET A 19 2.44 19.79 -42.18
N ALA A 20 3.63 20.14 -42.66
CA ALA A 20 4.45 19.26 -43.49
C ALA A 20 5.10 18.10 -42.71
N ALA A 21 5.20 18.21 -41.39
CA ALA A 21 5.76 17.19 -40.49
C ALA A 21 4.69 16.28 -39.85
N ALA A 22 3.41 16.43 -40.23
CA ALA A 22 2.34 15.60 -39.68
C ALA A 22 2.56 14.12 -40.02
N PRO A 23 2.57 13.21 -39.03
CA PRO A 23 2.82 11.80 -39.27
C PRO A 23 1.68 11.22 -40.12
N ARG A 24 2.01 10.62 -41.26
CA ARG A 24 1.04 9.89 -42.07
C ARG A 24 0.97 8.46 -41.58
N MET A 25 -0.25 7.95 -41.44
CA MET A 25 -0.50 6.56 -41.08
C MET A 25 -0.31 5.71 -42.34
N VAL A 26 0.71 4.85 -42.33
CA VAL A 26 1.07 4.00 -43.48
C VAL A 26 0.91 2.55 -43.08
N TRP A 27 0.33 1.74 -43.96
CA TRP A 27 0.16 0.30 -43.73
C TRP A 27 1.45 -0.44 -44.10
N ASP A 28 2.07 -1.13 -43.13
CA ASP A 28 3.35 -1.85 -43.29
C ASP A 28 3.12 -3.38 -43.40
N GLY A 29 2.10 -3.79 -44.17
CA GLY A 29 1.76 -5.18 -44.46
C GLY A 29 1.09 -5.97 -43.31
N ALA A 30 1.45 -5.71 -42.05
CA ALA A 30 0.89 -6.41 -40.88
C ALA A 30 0.26 -5.48 -39.83
N ARG A 31 0.54 -4.17 -39.89
CA ARG A 31 -0.07 -3.17 -38.98
C ARG A 31 0.03 -1.76 -39.55
N TRP A 32 -0.86 -0.88 -39.09
CA TRP A 32 -0.80 0.56 -39.35
C TRP A 32 0.29 1.19 -38.48
N VAL A 33 1.22 1.91 -39.11
CA VAL A 33 2.33 2.60 -38.41
C VAL A 33 2.35 4.06 -38.82
N ALA A 34 2.40 4.95 -37.84
CA ALA A 34 2.60 6.38 -38.07
C ALA A 34 4.07 6.65 -38.40
N ARG A 35 4.39 7.03 -39.64
CA ARG A 35 5.75 7.44 -40.04
C ARG A 35 5.78 8.94 -40.35
N ALA A 36 6.70 9.66 -39.70
CA ALA A 36 7.05 11.03 -40.06
C ALA A 36 8.00 10.97 -41.27
N VAL A 37 7.65 11.63 -42.38
CA VAL A 37 8.35 11.49 -43.66
C VAL A 37 9.49 12.51 -43.84
N THR A 38 9.66 13.47 -42.94
CA THR A 38 10.72 14.49 -43.03
C THR A 38 11.31 14.83 -41.67
N ALA A 39 12.64 14.91 -41.60
CA ALA A 39 13.36 15.33 -40.41
C ALA A 39 13.02 16.80 -40.05
N PRO A 40 12.90 17.14 -38.74
CA PRO A 40 12.57 18.49 -38.34
C PRO A 40 13.70 19.48 -38.70
N PRO A 41 13.37 20.70 -39.14
CA PRO A 41 14.38 21.73 -39.45
C PRO A 41 15.18 22.09 -38.18
N SER A 42 16.47 22.35 -38.35
CA SER A 42 17.48 22.51 -37.27
C SER A 42 17.11 23.48 -36.15
N GLY A 43 16.26 24.48 -36.41
CA GLY A 43 15.78 25.42 -35.38
C GLY A 43 14.84 24.79 -34.35
N VAL A 44 14.13 23.71 -34.68
CA VAL A 44 13.24 23.00 -33.75
C VAL A 44 14.04 22.05 -32.85
N ALA A 45 15.14 21.49 -33.37
CA ALA A 45 16.04 20.64 -32.58
C ALA A 45 16.78 21.43 -31.50
N ALA A 46 17.20 22.67 -31.81
CA ALA A 46 17.81 23.56 -30.82
C ALA A 46 16.81 23.98 -29.73
N ALA A 47 15.58 24.34 -30.11
CA ALA A 47 14.52 24.69 -29.16
C ALA A 47 14.07 23.49 -28.30
N GLN A 48 14.08 22.27 -28.84
CA GLN A 48 13.83 21.05 -28.05
C GLN A 48 14.97 20.74 -27.09
N ALA A 49 16.23 21.01 -27.46
CA ALA A 49 17.38 20.78 -26.58
C ALA A 49 17.39 21.74 -25.39
N GLU A 50 17.06 23.02 -25.60
CA GLU A 50 16.89 23.99 -24.49
C GLU A 50 15.70 23.62 -23.60
N ALA A 51 14.55 23.25 -24.18
CA ALA A 51 13.38 22.83 -23.41
C ALA A 51 13.62 21.53 -22.60
N MET A 52 14.38 20.57 -23.14
CA MET A 52 14.78 19.38 -22.40
C MET A 52 15.74 19.71 -21.25
N ALA A 53 16.69 20.62 -21.45
CA ALA A 53 17.63 21.03 -20.41
C ALA A 53 16.93 21.75 -19.23
N GLU A 54 15.92 22.59 -19.51
CA GLU A 54 15.11 23.22 -18.45
C GLU A 54 14.25 22.21 -17.69
N ILE A 55 13.70 21.20 -18.37
CA ILE A 55 12.93 20.12 -17.72
C ILE A 55 13.86 19.24 -16.86
N GLU A 56 15.08 18.94 -17.31
CA GLU A 56 16.06 18.18 -16.52
C GLU A 56 16.55 18.97 -15.30
N ALA A 57 16.75 20.30 -15.43
CA ALA A 57 17.10 21.16 -14.30
C ALA A 57 15.96 21.23 -13.25
N ALA A 58 14.71 21.39 -13.69
CA ALA A 58 13.55 21.36 -12.80
C ALA A 58 13.35 19.98 -12.14
N ALA A 59 13.61 18.90 -12.87
CA ALA A 59 13.55 17.54 -12.32
C ALA A 59 14.64 17.29 -11.27
N GLN A 60 15.83 17.88 -11.41
CA GLN A 60 16.89 17.76 -10.41
C GLN A 60 16.58 18.54 -9.11
N GLU A 61 15.92 19.70 -9.20
CA GLU A 61 15.46 20.43 -8.02
C GLU A 61 14.33 19.68 -7.27
N ASP A 62 13.40 19.04 -7.99
CA ASP A 62 12.35 18.22 -7.38
C ASP A 62 12.89 16.93 -6.74
N VAL A 63 13.91 16.31 -7.34
CA VAL A 63 14.56 15.10 -6.77
C VAL A 63 15.36 15.46 -5.51
N ALA A 64 15.97 16.65 -5.45
CA ALA A 64 16.65 17.13 -4.25
C ALA A 64 15.67 17.47 -3.12
N ALA A 65 14.48 18.00 -3.43
CA ALA A 65 13.42 18.26 -2.45
C ALA A 65 12.72 16.97 -1.95
N GLN A 66 12.67 15.92 -2.77
CA GLN A 66 12.06 14.62 -2.42
C GLN A 66 13.04 13.60 -1.85
N ALA A 67 14.30 13.96 -1.63
CA ALA A 67 15.24 13.13 -0.88
C ALA A 67 14.81 13.08 0.60
N LYS A 68 13.76 12.31 0.89
CA LYS A 68 13.37 11.94 2.25
C LYS A 68 14.59 11.28 2.88
N PRO A 69 15.21 11.87 3.92
CA PRO A 69 16.38 11.28 4.52
C PRO A 69 15.98 9.87 4.99
N VAL A 70 16.71 8.87 4.50
CA VAL A 70 16.65 7.52 5.06
C VAL A 70 17.13 7.68 6.49
N ALA A 71 16.17 7.77 7.42
CA ALA A 71 16.45 8.01 8.82
C ALA A 71 17.46 6.97 9.32
N ALA A 72 18.46 7.42 10.07
CA ALA A 72 19.45 6.51 10.60
C ALA A 72 18.74 5.46 11.49
N PRO A 73 19.24 4.22 11.61
CA PRO A 73 18.60 3.20 12.42
C PRO A 73 18.34 3.64 13.87
N ALA A 74 19.21 4.50 14.43
CA ALA A 74 19.02 5.10 15.75
C ALA A 74 17.80 6.05 15.84
N ASP A 75 17.46 6.72 14.75
CA ASP A 75 16.31 7.62 14.67
C ASP A 75 15.01 6.83 14.59
N VAL A 76 15.01 5.70 13.86
CA VAL A 76 13.86 4.79 13.78
C VAL A 76 13.54 4.20 15.15
N GLN A 77 14.55 3.69 15.87
CA GLN A 77 14.40 3.18 17.23
C GLN A 77 13.82 4.25 18.18
N THR A 78 14.36 5.47 18.10
CA THR A 78 13.89 6.56 18.97
C THR A 78 12.45 6.96 18.66
N ALA A 79 12.06 7.02 17.38
CA ALA A 79 10.70 7.32 16.96
C ALA A 79 9.72 6.24 17.43
N TRP A 80 10.07 4.96 17.26
CA TRP A 80 9.28 3.82 17.73
C TRP A 80 9.10 3.84 19.26
N GLY A 81 10.17 4.11 20.02
CA GLY A 81 10.07 4.19 21.47
C GLY A 81 9.20 5.33 21.96
N ARG A 82 9.29 6.51 21.34
CA ARG A 82 8.42 7.65 21.67
C ARG A 82 6.96 7.34 21.39
N ALA A 83 6.68 6.71 20.25
CA ALA A 83 5.34 6.28 19.90
C ALA A 83 4.80 5.20 20.85
N ALA A 84 5.65 4.27 21.30
CA ALA A 84 5.26 3.26 22.28
C ALA A 84 4.89 3.86 23.63
N VAL A 85 5.66 4.84 24.12
CA VAL A 85 5.34 5.56 25.36
C VAL A 85 4.05 6.36 25.21
N ALA A 86 3.87 7.04 24.08
CA ALA A 86 2.63 7.75 23.76
C ALA A 86 1.40 6.81 23.70
N HIS A 87 1.59 5.58 23.22
CA HIS A 87 0.53 4.56 23.20
C HIS A 87 0.16 4.07 24.61
N LEU A 88 1.15 3.88 25.49
CA LEU A 88 0.91 3.41 26.87
C LEU A 88 0.33 4.48 27.79
N ALA A 89 0.68 5.75 27.58
CA ALA A 89 0.21 6.88 28.38
C ALA A 89 -0.35 7.99 27.47
N PRO A 90 -1.53 7.76 26.86
CA PRO A 90 -2.12 8.71 25.95
C PRO A 90 -2.53 9.99 26.69
N LEU A 91 -2.01 11.12 26.23
CA LEU A 91 -2.36 12.44 26.77
C LEU A 91 -3.70 12.91 26.19
N PRO A 92 -4.55 13.63 26.96
CA PRO A 92 -5.76 14.22 26.42
C PRO A 92 -5.43 15.19 25.27
N GLY A 93 -6.03 14.98 24.10
CA GLY A 93 -5.76 15.77 22.89
C GLY A 93 -4.56 15.31 22.07
N GLN A 94 -3.92 14.18 22.43
CA GLN A 94 -2.83 13.63 21.64
C GLN A 94 -3.32 13.16 20.26
N THR A 95 -2.62 13.58 19.22
CA THR A 95 -2.98 13.23 17.85
C THR A 95 -2.61 11.77 17.55
N PRO A 96 -3.43 11.04 16.77
CA PRO A 96 -3.14 9.67 16.35
C PRO A 96 -1.86 9.56 15.50
N ALA A 97 -1.35 10.69 14.99
CA ALA A 97 -0.06 10.76 14.30
C ALA A 97 1.13 10.38 15.21
N ALA A 98 1.02 10.59 16.53
CA ALA A 98 2.09 10.26 17.47
C ALA A 98 2.38 8.75 17.57
N THR A 99 1.39 7.90 17.26
CA THR A 99 1.51 6.44 17.29
C THR A 99 1.54 5.81 15.88
N ALA A 100 1.49 6.63 14.83
CA ALA A 100 1.36 6.17 13.45
C ALA A 100 2.55 5.34 12.95
N CYS A 101 3.73 5.46 13.58
CA CYS A 101 4.90 4.66 13.20
C CYS A 101 4.90 3.24 13.81
N LEU A 102 4.01 2.93 14.76
CA LEU A 102 3.87 1.59 15.32
C LEU A 102 3.01 0.72 14.40
N ASP A 103 3.53 -0.47 14.10
CA ASP A 103 2.77 -1.51 13.42
C ASP A 103 1.76 -2.20 14.37
N ASP A 104 0.88 -3.01 13.76
CA ASP A 104 -0.18 -3.68 14.50
C ASP A 104 0.36 -4.71 15.51
N ALA A 105 1.49 -5.35 15.19
CA ALA A 105 2.14 -6.29 16.09
C ALA A 105 2.66 -5.60 17.36
N ALA A 106 3.34 -4.46 17.21
CA ALA A 106 3.83 -3.66 18.32
C ALA A 106 2.68 -3.11 19.17
N ARG A 107 1.62 -2.57 18.54
CA ARG A 107 0.41 -2.12 19.24
C ARG A 107 -0.20 -3.24 20.08
N ARG A 108 -0.40 -4.42 19.46
CA ARG A 108 -0.95 -5.60 20.13
C ARG A 108 -0.07 -6.09 21.28
N TYR A 109 1.25 -6.01 21.12
CA TYR A 109 2.20 -6.33 22.18
C TYR A 109 2.06 -5.36 23.36
N LEU A 110 2.01 -4.05 23.11
CA LEU A 110 1.85 -3.03 24.13
C LEU A 110 0.52 -3.19 24.89
N ASP A 111 -0.56 -3.52 24.20
CA ASP A 111 -1.88 -3.78 24.80
C ASP A 111 -1.90 -5.03 25.71
N ARG A 112 -0.97 -5.97 25.52
CA ARG A 112 -0.85 -7.20 26.33
C ARG A 112 0.01 -7.03 27.58
N LEU A 113 0.72 -5.89 27.73
CA LEU A 113 1.58 -5.66 28.88
C LEU A 113 0.75 -5.44 30.16
N SER A 114 1.21 -6.01 31.27
CA SER A 114 0.67 -5.67 32.58
C SER A 114 1.02 -4.21 32.93
N PRO A 115 0.26 -3.55 33.83
CA PRO A 115 0.54 -2.16 34.23
C PRO A 115 1.97 -1.95 34.75
N GLU A 116 2.50 -2.91 35.52
CA GLU A 116 3.89 -2.87 36.02
C GLU A 116 4.92 -2.95 34.89
N GLN A 117 4.69 -3.82 33.90
CA GLN A 117 5.56 -3.95 32.72
C GLN A 117 5.49 -2.71 31.83
N ALA A 118 4.29 -2.15 31.65
CA ALA A 118 4.08 -0.91 30.89
C ALA A 118 4.80 0.26 31.55
N LEU A 119 4.68 0.42 32.88
CA LEU A 119 5.39 1.46 33.63
C LEU A 119 6.91 1.27 33.57
N LYS A 120 7.38 0.01 33.68
CA LYS A 120 8.80 -0.32 33.53
C LYS A 120 9.30 0.04 32.12
N LEU A 121 8.56 -0.30 31.07
CA LEU A 121 8.91 0.04 29.70
C LEU A 121 8.91 1.57 29.48
N ALA A 122 7.95 2.29 30.04
CA ALA A 122 7.87 3.75 29.99
C ALA A 122 8.98 4.45 30.78
N SER A 123 9.58 3.79 31.78
CA SER A 123 10.72 4.32 32.53
C SER A 123 12.07 4.22 31.80
N LEU A 124 12.13 3.49 30.68
CA LEU A 124 13.33 3.33 29.88
C LEU A 124 13.46 4.43 28.81
N GLU A 125 14.68 4.67 28.35
CA GLU A 125 14.90 5.60 27.24
C GLU A 125 14.20 5.11 25.96
N PRO A 126 13.58 6.02 25.18
CA PRO A 126 12.87 5.66 23.95
C PRO A 126 13.71 4.82 22.98
N ARG A 127 15.01 5.09 22.87
CA ARG A 127 15.89 4.31 22.00
C ARG A 127 15.94 2.83 22.39
N HIS A 128 16.01 2.53 23.69
CA HIS A 128 16.02 1.15 24.19
C HIS A 128 14.66 0.47 24.01
N VAL A 129 13.57 1.22 24.19
CA VAL A 129 12.22 0.72 23.94
C VAL A 129 12.05 0.37 22.46
N GLY A 130 12.45 1.24 21.54
CA GLY A 130 12.38 0.96 20.11
C GLY A 130 13.24 -0.22 19.69
N ALA A 131 14.48 -0.32 20.20
CA ALA A 131 15.35 -1.46 19.94
C ALA A 131 14.76 -2.79 20.44
N HIS A 132 14.02 -2.77 21.57
CA HIS A 132 13.29 -3.94 22.04
C HIS A 132 12.15 -4.31 21.10
N LEU A 133 11.31 -3.35 20.73
CA LEU A 133 10.15 -3.57 19.85
C LEU A 133 10.54 -4.04 18.45
N LEU A 134 11.66 -3.55 17.91
CA LEU A 134 12.20 -3.98 16.63
C LEU A 134 12.93 -5.33 16.70
N GLY A 135 13.15 -5.86 17.90
CA GLY A 135 13.85 -7.13 18.13
C GLY A 135 15.38 -7.05 18.11
N ASP A 136 15.95 -5.85 17.97
CA ASP A 136 17.41 -5.62 17.98
C ASP A 136 18.02 -5.93 19.35
N ARG A 137 17.31 -5.57 20.43
CA ARG A 137 17.80 -5.74 21.81
C ARG A 137 16.69 -6.20 22.75
N PRO A 138 16.60 -7.50 23.09
CA PRO A 138 15.58 -7.98 24.00
C PRO A 138 15.84 -7.50 25.43
N LEU A 139 14.78 -7.02 26.09
CA LEU A 139 14.79 -6.65 27.50
C LEU A 139 14.37 -7.86 28.35
N ALA A 140 15.30 -8.41 29.12
CA ALA A 140 15.11 -9.68 29.86
C ALA A 140 13.93 -9.68 30.85
N ALA A 141 13.51 -8.51 31.33
CA ALA A 141 12.41 -8.38 32.28
C ALA A 141 11.03 -8.21 31.62
N LEU A 142 10.97 -8.20 30.29
CA LEU A 142 9.75 -8.00 29.51
C LEU A 142 9.51 -9.18 28.58
N PRO A 143 8.24 -9.49 28.26
CA PRO A 143 7.93 -10.51 27.26
C PRO A 143 8.56 -10.12 25.91
N ARG A 144 8.87 -11.15 25.10
CA ARG A 144 9.38 -10.94 23.75
C ARG A 144 8.27 -10.30 22.88
N PRO A 145 8.56 -9.24 22.12
CA PRO A 145 7.60 -8.67 21.19
C PRO A 145 7.34 -9.63 20.04
N LEU A 146 6.09 -9.65 19.58
CA LEU A 146 5.69 -10.47 18.44
C LEU A 146 6.25 -9.85 17.17
N THR A 147 6.73 -10.69 16.27
CA THR A 147 7.05 -10.26 14.91
C THR A 147 5.78 -10.07 14.10
N MET A 148 5.83 -9.24 13.05
CA MET A 148 4.70 -9.06 12.14
C MET A 148 4.23 -10.36 11.47
N ALA A 149 5.13 -11.31 11.23
CA ALA A 149 4.78 -12.62 10.67
C ALA A 149 3.99 -13.47 11.66
N GLU A 150 4.40 -13.51 12.93
CA GLU A 150 3.70 -14.21 14.00
C GLU A 150 2.32 -13.60 14.25
N TRP A 151 2.23 -12.26 14.30
CA TRP A 151 0.95 -11.58 14.47
C TRP A 151 -0.02 -11.89 13.33
N ARG A 152 0.42 -11.84 12.07
CA ARG A 152 -0.43 -12.21 10.92
C ARG A 152 -0.91 -13.65 10.98
N LYS A 153 -0.08 -14.56 11.50
CA LYS A 153 -0.46 -15.96 11.69
C LYS A 153 -1.53 -16.10 12.78
N GLU A 154 -1.33 -15.48 13.95
CA GLU A 154 -2.34 -15.44 15.01
C GLU A 154 -3.66 -14.84 14.51
N GLU A 155 -3.57 -13.78 13.71
CA GLU A 155 -4.73 -13.07 13.15
C GLU A 155 -5.48 -13.92 12.13
N ALA A 156 -4.76 -14.60 11.24
CA ALA A 156 -5.34 -15.54 10.28
C ALA A 156 -6.03 -16.71 10.99
N GLU A 157 -5.42 -17.26 12.04
CA GLU A 157 -6.02 -18.32 12.85
C GLU A 157 -7.28 -17.84 13.58
N ARG A 158 -7.26 -16.62 14.13
CA ARG A 158 -8.43 -16.00 14.78
C ARG A 158 -9.58 -15.79 13.79
N LEU A 159 -9.29 -15.29 12.59
CA LEU A 159 -10.28 -15.10 11.54
C LEU A 159 -10.82 -16.45 11.03
N ALA A 160 -9.97 -17.46 10.88
CA ALA A 160 -10.38 -18.80 10.49
C ALA A 160 -11.27 -19.47 11.55
N ALA A 161 -10.97 -19.25 12.84
CA ALA A 161 -11.79 -19.73 13.95
C ALA A 161 -13.16 -19.02 13.98
N ALA A 162 -13.20 -17.72 13.71
CA ALA A 162 -14.45 -16.95 13.61
C ALA A 162 -15.28 -17.33 12.36
N ALA A 163 -14.62 -17.72 11.28
CA ALA A 163 -15.25 -18.17 10.04
C ALA A 163 -15.78 -19.61 10.09
N LYS A 164 -15.50 -20.38 11.16
CA LYS A 164 -16.08 -21.73 11.31
C LYS A 164 -17.61 -21.61 11.25
N PRO A 165 -18.27 -22.29 10.30
CA PRO A 165 -19.72 -22.23 10.18
C PRO A 165 -20.33 -22.65 11.51
N ARG A 166 -21.10 -21.74 12.11
CA ARG A 166 -21.92 -22.08 13.27
C ARG A 166 -22.83 -23.23 12.82
N PRO A 167 -22.82 -24.40 13.47
CA PRO A 167 -23.71 -25.48 13.09
C PRO A 167 -25.12 -24.93 13.12
N ARG A 168 -25.80 -24.97 11.96
CA ARG A 168 -27.16 -24.47 11.82
C ARG A 168 -28.01 -25.24 12.84
N PRO A 169 -28.65 -24.57 13.81
CA PRO A 169 -29.45 -25.25 14.83
C PRO A 169 -30.62 -26.04 14.22
N ASP A 170 -30.97 -25.74 12.97
CA ASP A 170 -32.09 -26.35 12.23
C ASP A 170 -31.65 -27.50 11.31
N ALA A 171 -30.43 -28.02 11.45
CA ALA A 171 -30.10 -29.32 10.87
C ALA A 171 -30.84 -30.41 11.66
N GLU A 172 -32.16 -30.45 11.49
CA GLU A 172 -33.01 -31.55 11.92
C GLU A 172 -32.29 -32.84 11.51
N PRO A 173 -32.00 -33.77 12.43
CA PRO A 173 -31.52 -35.08 12.02
C PRO A 173 -32.60 -35.60 11.07
N GLN A 174 -32.25 -35.82 9.80
CA GLN A 174 -33.10 -36.51 8.83
C GLN A 174 -33.39 -37.90 9.40
N ARG A 175 -34.37 -37.97 10.31
CA ARG A 175 -34.92 -39.21 10.82
C ARG A 175 -35.50 -39.89 9.59
N GLY A 176 -34.94 -41.05 9.28
CA GLY A 176 -35.20 -41.82 8.07
C GLY A 176 -36.68 -41.83 7.72
N ARG A 177 -37.04 -41.06 6.71
CA ARG A 177 -38.36 -41.10 6.07
C ARG A 177 -38.38 -42.15 4.96
N ARG A 178 -37.75 -43.30 5.23
CA ARG A 178 -37.71 -44.49 4.38
C ARG A 178 -37.77 -45.66 5.35
N ASP A 179 -38.95 -46.21 5.57
CA ASP A 179 -39.19 -47.57 6.08
C ASP A 179 -40.69 -47.88 6.30
N ALA A 180 -41.61 -46.93 6.07
CA ALA A 180 -43.04 -47.18 6.25
C ALA A 180 -43.79 -47.76 5.04
N SER A 181 -43.12 -48.19 3.96
CA SER A 181 -43.79 -48.60 2.70
C SER A 181 -43.88 -50.10 2.43
N HIS A 182 -43.58 -50.99 3.38
CA HIS A 182 -43.82 -52.43 3.20
C HIS A 182 -44.67 -53.02 4.34
N ARG A 183 -45.99 -52.82 4.28
CA ARG A 183 -46.94 -53.80 4.83
C ARG A 183 -47.65 -54.49 3.66
N PRO A 184 -47.46 -55.81 3.45
CA PRO A 184 -48.29 -56.55 2.51
C PRO A 184 -49.73 -56.65 3.04
N SER A 185 -50.71 -56.34 2.20
CA SER A 185 -52.13 -56.50 2.49
C SER A 185 -52.49 -57.97 2.80
N PRO A 186 -53.32 -58.25 3.80
CA PRO A 186 -53.87 -59.60 3.97
C PRO A 186 -54.90 -59.89 2.89
N ALA A 187 -54.68 -60.98 2.15
CA ALA A 187 -55.67 -61.52 1.23
C ALA A 187 -56.90 -62.00 2.03
N PHE A 188 -58.06 -61.42 1.75
CA PHE A 188 -59.34 -61.95 2.19
C PHE A 188 -59.62 -63.26 1.44
N ALA A 189 -59.60 -64.38 2.16
CA ALA A 189 -60.13 -65.64 1.69
C ALA A 189 -61.65 -65.63 1.82
N ALA A 190 -62.36 -65.69 0.69
CA ALA A 190 -63.79 -65.98 0.65
C ALA A 190 -63.98 -67.50 0.75
N ALA A 191 -64.95 -67.92 1.57
CA ALA A 191 -65.44 -69.29 1.70
C ALA A 191 -66.68 -69.50 0.82
#